data_AF-F0YX21-F1
#
_entry.id   AF-F0YX21-F1
#
_cell.length_a   1.000
_cell.length_b   1.000
_cell.length_c   1.000
_cell.angle_alpha   90.00
_cell.angle_beta   90.00
_cell.angle_gamma   90.00
#
_symmetry.space_group_name_H-M   'P 1'
#
loop_
_entity.id
_entity.type
_entity.pdbx_description
1 polymer ?
#
loop_
_entity_poly.entity_id
_entity_poly.type
_entity_poly.pdbx_seq_one_letter_code
_entity_poly.pdbx_strand_id
1 'polypeptide(L)'
;MILSDKTLLKMLEAKSLIIEPLEKKQVQPASVDIRLGNTFSIVEDSSTGIINLENEIKYKTITSDTYILLPNQFVRVLSFAQTFIRRYKAFFIYQINKK
;
A
#
# COMPACT_ATOMS: atom_id res chain seq x y z
N MET A 1 14.23 16.31 -2.88
CA MET A 1 14.85 15.64 -4.05
C MET A 1 14.29 14.23 -4.13
N ILE A 2 13.86 13.77 -5.32
CA ILE A 2 13.39 12.39 -5.51
C ILE A 2 14.60 11.47 -5.73
N LEU A 3 14.61 10.29 -5.11
CA LEU A 3 15.70 9.33 -5.21
C LEU A 3 15.69 8.63 -6.58
N SER A 4 16.83 8.52 -7.25
CA SER A 4 16.94 7.72 -8.48
C SER A 4 16.89 6.22 -8.21
N ASP A 5 16.61 5.43 -9.24
CA ASP A 5 16.72 3.97 -9.27
C ASP A 5 18.07 3.46 -8.70
N LYS A 6 19.20 4.01 -9.16
CA LYS A 6 20.54 3.64 -8.68
C LYS A 6 20.71 3.93 -7.19
N THR A 7 20.10 5.01 -6.70
CA THR A 7 20.16 5.38 -5.28
C THR A 7 19.30 4.44 -4.44
N LEU A 8 18.08 4.13 -4.91
CA LEU A 8 17.19 3.16 -4.28
C LEU A 8 17.84 1.79 -4.16
N LEU A 9 18.47 1.29 -5.23
CA LEU A 9 19.17 0.00 -5.25
C LEU A 9 20.32 -0.03 -4.22
N LYS A 10 21.19 0.98 -4.22
CA LYS A 10 22.26 1.11 -3.21
C LYS A 10 21.70 1.13 -1.78
N MET A 11 20.55 1.80 -1.58
CA MET A 11 19.92 1.90 -0.28
C MET A 11 19.33 0.57 0.20
N LEU A 12 18.74 -0.21 -0.72
CA LEU A 12 18.25 -1.57 -0.48
C LEU A 12 19.42 -2.51 -0.14
N GLU A 13 20.51 -2.46 -0.92
CA GLU A 13 21.74 -3.24 -0.67
C GLU A 13 22.36 -2.90 0.69
N ALA A 14 22.42 -1.62 1.03
CA ALA A 14 22.94 -1.14 2.32
C ALA A 14 21.97 -1.36 3.51
N LYS A 15 20.79 -1.96 3.28
CA LYS A 15 19.72 -2.14 4.28
C LYS A 15 19.30 -0.86 5.01
N SER A 16 19.52 0.29 4.36
CA SER A 16 19.09 1.61 4.86
C SER A 16 17.65 1.96 4.45
N LEU A 17 17.12 1.16 3.53
CA LEU A 17 15.74 1.01 3.10
C LEU A 17 15.48 -0.49 3.00
N ILE A 18 14.38 -0.97 3.60
CA ILE A 18 13.97 -2.37 3.50
C ILE A 18 12.57 -2.40 2.92
N ILE A 19 12.38 -3.18 1.86
CA ILE A 19 11.08 -3.44 1.25
C ILE A 19 11.04 -4.95 1.00
N GLU A 20 10.21 -5.68 1.73
CA GLU A 20 10.17 -7.14 1.68
C GLU A 20 8.72 -7.67 1.66
N PRO A 21 8.39 -8.61 0.76
CA PRO A 21 9.19 -9.10 -0.36
C PRO A 21 9.24 -8.08 -1.52
N LEU A 22 10.40 -7.98 -2.19
CA LEU A 22 10.60 -7.12 -3.37
C LEU A 22 11.36 -7.86 -4.48
N GLU A 23 10.81 -7.87 -5.69
CA GLU A 23 11.49 -8.37 -6.89
C GLU A 23 12.21 -7.21 -7.60
N LYS A 24 13.40 -7.46 -8.15
CA LYS A 24 14.21 -6.40 -8.82
C LYS A 24 13.46 -5.66 -9.93
N LYS A 25 12.57 -6.36 -10.65
CA LYS A 25 11.75 -5.77 -11.73
C LYS A 25 10.73 -4.73 -11.25
N GLN A 26 10.43 -4.69 -9.95
CA GLN A 26 9.52 -3.70 -9.36
C GLN A 26 10.22 -2.35 -9.12
N VAL A 27 11.55 -2.29 -9.19
CA VAL A 27 12.28 -1.02 -9.08
C VAL A 27 12.20 -0.29 -10.42
N GLN A 28 11.57 0.88 -10.40
CA GLN A 28 11.40 1.76 -11.55
C GLN A 28 12.32 2.98 -11.42
N PRO A 29 12.45 3.80 -12.49
CA PRO A 29 13.08 5.10 -12.38
C PRO A 29 12.42 5.95 -11.29
N ALA A 30 13.11 6.08 -10.16
CA ALA A 30 12.69 6.87 -9.01
C ALA A 30 11.39 6.43 -8.31
N SER A 31 11.00 5.16 -8.44
CA SER A 31 9.87 4.57 -7.73
C SER A 31 10.01 3.06 -7.54
N VAL A 32 9.12 2.48 -6.75
CA VAL A 32 9.04 1.04 -6.53
C VAL A 32 7.57 0.63 -6.66
N ASP A 33 7.28 -0.29 -7.58
CA ASP A 33 5.95 -0.85 -7.76
C ASP A 33 5.60 -1.76 -6.56
N ILE A 34 4.45 -1.53 -5.93
CA ILE A 34 3.94 -2.36 -4.83
C ILE A 34 2.80 -3.27 -5.32
N ARG A 35 2.70 -4.45 -4.71
CA ARG A 35 1.60 -5.40 -4.99
C ARG A 35 0.53 -5.32 -3.92
N LEU A 36 -0.72 -5.35 -4.35
CA LEU A 36 -1.87 -5.52 -3.46
C LEU A 36 -1.84 -6.91 -2.83
N GLY A 37 -2.11 -6.97 -1.53
CA GLY A 37 -2.38 -8.19 -0.78
C GLY A 37 -3.71 -8.82 -1.15
N ASN A 38 -4.02 -9.95 -0.52
CA ASN A 38 -5.26 -10.71 -0.68
C ASN A 38 -6.26 -10.50 0.46
N THR A 39 -6.00 -9.54 1.36
CA THR A 39 -6.85 -9.22 2.51
C THR A 39 -7.55 -7.88 2.29
N PHE A 40 -8.87 -7.92 2.21
CA PHE A 40 -9.76 -6.78 1.96
C PHE A 40 -10.57 -6.50 3.22
N SER A 41 -10.76 -5.23 3.59
CA SER A 41 -11.64 -4.81 4.67
C SER A 41 -12.71 -3.85 4.15
N ILE A 42 -13.97 -4.14 4.46
CA ILE A 42 -15.13 -3.30 4.15
C ILE A 42 -15.69 -2.79 5.46
N VAL A 43 -16.09 -1.52 5.51
CA VAL A 43 -16.77 -0.96 6.68
C VAL A 43 -18.11 -1.67 6.85
N GLU A 44 -18.42 -2.10 8.08
CA GLU A 44 -19.76 -2.63 8.38
C GLU A 44 -20.74 -1.48 8.53
N ASP A 45 -21.92 -1.61 7.94
CA ASP A 45 -22.97 -0.60 8.05
C ASP A 45 -23.39 -0.42 9.51
N SER A 46 -23.31 0.83 9.99
CA SER A 46 -23.91 1.20 11.26
C SER A 46 -25.40 1.44 11.06
N SER A 47 -26.20 1.17 12.10
CA SER A 47 -27.65 1.46 12.07
C SER A 47 -27.98 2.94 11.83
N THR A 48 -27.03 3.83 12.09
CA THR A 48 -27.15 5.28 11.88
C THR A 48 -26.67 5.74 10.50
N GLY A 49 -25.96 4.89 9.75
CA GLY A 49 -25.37 5.24 8.45
C GLY A 49 -24.28 6.32 8.49
N ILE A 50 -23.81 6.70 9.69
CA ILE A 50 -22.82 7.76 9.89
C ILE A 50 -21.56 7.15 10.49
N ILE A 51 -20.42 7.47 9.89
CA ILE A 51 -19.09 7.18 10.41
C ILE A 51 -18.61 8.41 11.19
N ASN A 52 -18.25 8.25 12.46
CA ASN A 52 -17.62 9.29 13.28
C ASN A 52 -16.19 8.89 13.67
N LEU A 53 -15.40 9.85 14.12
CA LEU A 53 -14.01 9.63 14.56
C LEU A 53 -13.89 9.35 16.07
N GLU A 54 -15.01 9.41 16.79
CA GLU A 54 -15.06 9.24 18.25
C GLU A 54 -15.11 7.77 18.64
N ASN A 55 -15.72 6.92 17.80
CA ASN A 55 -15.92 5.51 18.07
C ASN A 55 -15.09 4.62 17.13
N GLU A 56 -14.79 3.40 17.59
CA GLU A 56 -14.15 2.39 16.77
C GLU A 56 -15.05 1.99 15.58
N ILE A 57 -14.49 2.02 14.38
CA ILE A 57 -15.18 1.61 13.15
C ILE A 57 -15.01 0.10 12.98
N LYS A 58 -16.12 -0.62 12.85
CA LYS A 58 -16.12 -2.06 12.60
C LYS A 58 -15.88 -2.36 11.12
N TYR A 59 -15.09 -3.41 10.88
CA TYR A 59 -14.74 -3.86 9.54
C TYR A 59 -15.00 -5.34 9.38
N LYS A 60 -15.60 -5.72 8.25
CA LYS A 60 -15.63 -7.09 7.77
C LYS A 60 -14.40 -7.35 6.93
N THR A 61 -13.59 -8.33 7.35
CA THR A 61 -12.39 -8.75 6.63
C THR A 61 -12.68 -9.96 5.74
N ILE A 62 -12.21 -9.91 4.50
CA ILE A 62 -12.38 -10.96 3.49
C ILE A 62 -10.98 -11.28 2.94
N THR A 63 -10.61 -12.55 2.95
CA THR A 63 -9.38 -13.04 2.33
C THR A 63 -9.74 -13.77 1.04
N SER A 64 -9.25 -13.27 -0.10
CA SER A 64 -9.55 -13.82 -1.43
C SER A 64 -8.45 -13.44 -2.42
N ASP A 65 -8.16 -14.28 -3.40
CA ASP A 65 -7.18 -13.94 -4.44
C ASP A 65 -7.72 -12.88 -5.42
N THR A 66 -9.04 -12.73 -5.52
CA THR A 66 -9.67 -11.75 -6.41
C THR A 66 -10.76 -10.96 -5.69
N TYR A 67 -10.64 -9.64 -5.82
CA TYR A 67 -11.52 -8.56 -5.39
C TYR A 67 -12.52 -8.07 -6.45
N ILE A 68 -13.84 -8.28 -6.39
CA ILE A 68 -14.76 -7.52 -7.26
C ILE A 68 -15.14 -6.21 -6.57
N LEU A 69 -14.55 -5.10 -7.03
CA LEU A 69 -14.90 -3.76 -6.56
C LEU A 69 -16.14 -3.25 -7.28
N LEU A 70 -17.23 -3.03 -6.53
CA LEU A 70 -18.48 -2.50 -7.08
C LEU A 70 -18.39 -0.97 -7.28
N PRO A 71 -19.16 -0.40 -8.23
CA PRO A 71 -19.29 1.05 -8.35
C PRO A 71 -19.72 1.69 -7.02
N ASN A 72 -19.12 2.83 -6.68
CA ASN A 72 -19.35 3.55 -5.42
C ASN A 72 -19.00 2.78 -4.13
N GLN A 73 -18.24 1.69 -4.24
CA GLN A 73 -17.75 0.95 -3.07
C GLN A 73 -16.37 1.45 -2.63
N PHE A 74 -16.18 1.56 -1.31
CA PHE A 74 -14.87 1.82 -0.70
C PHE A 74 -14.35 0.55 -0.01
N VAL A 75 -13.08 0.22 -0.25
CA VAL A 75 -12.44 -0.99 0.30
C VAL A 75 -11.03 -0.65 0.74
N ARG A 76 -10.65 -1.08 1.95
CA ARG A 76 -9.27 -1.02 2.43
C ARG A 76 -8.55 -2.32 2.08
N VAL A 77 -7.33 -2.20 1.56
CA VAL A 77 -6.48 -3.35 1.20
C VAL A 77 -5.09 -3.14 1.77
N LEU A 78 -4.45 -4.22 2.22
CA LEU A 78 -3.05 -4.19 2.66
C LEU A 78 -2.12 -4.54 1.49
N SER A 79 -0.94 -3.92 1.40
CA SER A 79 0.09 -4.33 0.44
C SER A 79 0.79 -5.62 0.89
N PHE A 80 1.28 -6.43 -0.04
CA PHE A 80 2.13 -7.58 0.30
C PHE A 80 3.50 -7.18 0.88
N ALA A 81 4.01 -6.00 0.52
CA ALA A 81 5.32 -5.55 0.94
C ALA A 81 5.25 -4.80 2.29
N GLN A 82 6.13 -5.17 3.21
CA GLN A 82 6.45 -4.38 4.39
C GLN A 82 7.61 -3.44 4.05
N THR A 83 7.48 -2.17 4.46
CA THR A 83 8.48 -1.15 4.19
C THR A 83 9.02 -0.58 5.49
N PHE A 84 10.34 -0.52 5.62
CA PHE A 84 11.03 0.12 6.74
C PHE A 84 12.00 1.16 6.22
N ILE A 85 11.98 2.35 6.84
CA ILE A 85 12.82 3.46 6.45
C ILE A 85 13.49 4.11 7.65
N ARG A 86 14.78 4.43 7.50
CA ARG A 86 15.53 5.22 8.49
C ARG A 86 15.12 6.70 8.44
N ARG A 87 15.34 7.41 9.56
CA ARG A 87 15.03 8.85 9.77
C ARG A 87 15.35 9.74 8.55
N TYR A 88 14.56 10.81 8.40
CA TYR A 88 14.68 11.89 7.38
C TYR A 88 14.32 11.52 5.93
N LYS A 89 13.50 10.49 5.73
CA LYS A 89 13.01 10.10 4.41
C LYS A 89 11.49 9.92 4.45
N ALA A 90 10.83 10.13 3.32
CA ALA A 90 9.39 9.99 3.16
C ALA A 90 9.07 9.18 1.89
N PHE A 91 7.95 8.47 1.93
CA PHE A 91 7.37 7.81 0.76
C PHE A 91 6.13 8.55 0.30
N PHE A 92 5.98 8.63 -1.02
CA PHE A 92 4.75 9.06 -1.67
C PHE A 92 4.14 7.83 -2.34
N ILE A 93 2.91 7.48 -1.96
CA ILE A 93 2.14 6.42 -2.60
C ILE A 93 1.24 7.07 -3.64
N TYR A 94 1.37 6.63 -4.89
CA TYR A 94 0.60 7.16 -6.01
C TYR A 94 0.32 6.04 -7.02
N GLN A 95 -0.71 6.22 -7.83
CA GLN A 95 -1.05 5.33 -8.93
C GLN A 95 -0.62 5.97 -10.25
N ILE A 96 0.08 5.21 -11.09
CA ILE A 96 0.38 5.60 -12.46
C ILE A 96 -0.66 4.96 -13.37
N ASN A 97 -1.50 5.78 -14.00
CA ASN A 97 -2.32 5.30 -15.11
C ASN A 97 -1.41 5.11 -16.32
N LYS A 98 -1.00 3.87 -16.58
CA LYS A 98 -0.38 3.52 -17.86
C LYS A 98 -1.47 3.69 -18.93
N LYS A 99 -1.28 4.66 -19.82
CA LYS A 99 -2.06 4.80 -21.04
C LYS A 99 -1.86 3.58 -21.94
#